data_AF-A0A7X9LW85-F1
#
_entry.id   AF-A0A7X9LW85-F1
#
_cell.length_a   1.000
_cell.length_b   1.000
_cell.length_c   1.000
_cell.angle_alpha   90.00
_cell.angle_beta   90.00
_cell.angle_gamma   90.00
#
_symmetry.space_group_name_H-M   'P 1'
#
loop_
_entity.id
_entity.type
_entity.pdbx_description
1 polymer ?
#
loop_
_entity_poly.entity_id
_entity_poly.type
_entity_poly.pdbx_seq_one_letter_code
_entity_poly.pdbx_strand_id
1 'polypeptide(L)'
;MEYIQIGSITIALKWLILGGAILFGLILVKLMLNRTQTKEISKNVFELMTDSLFWGFIIWKLSLIIFEPSLVFKSLLSLLYFTGGTKGLVFAIMFALIYFFVKSTYRKVPQKLAVQTIIMFIFITIITNQITGFLLIDRKEQVNESQIEGVQIGNLAPDFQLESVTGNAVKLSDMRGKTVIVNFWATWCPPCKAEMPHIVEFYEEYRKDGVEILAVNLTTSEKNPKHINQFMEDYGISFPVLLDVNGVVADTYQAMTIPTSYVIDPSGKIVQKITGPVDKEKLKKLISNAD
;
A
#
# COMPACT_ATOMS: atom_id res chain seq x y z
N MET A 1 3.21 2.30 5.79
CA MET A 1 2.30 2.40 6.97
C MET A 1 1.00 1.73 6.59
N GLU A 2 0.60 0.66 7.29
CA GLU A 2 -0.58 -0.12 6.92
C GLU A 2 -1.89 0.55 7.38
N TYR A 3 -2.88 0.59 6.49
CA TYR A 3 -4.21 1.11 6.75
C TYR A 3 -5.26 0.04 6.42
N ILE A 4 -6.31 -0.05 7.25
CA ILE A 4 -7.50 -0.84 6.97
C ILE A 4 -8.60 0.12 6.53
N GLN A 5 -9.23 -0.19 5.40
CA GLN A 5 -10.40 0.53 4.91
C GLN A 5 -11.67 -0.19 5.37
N ILE A 6 -12.51 0.50 6.13
CA ILE A 6 -13.83 0.02 6.57
C ILE A 6 -14.85 0.99 5.99
N GLY A 7 -15.45 0.63 4.85
CA GLY A 7 -16.31 1.54 4.08
C GLY A 7 -15.52 2.75 3.56
N SER A 8 -15.91 3.96 3.97
CA SER A 8 -15.23 5.22 3.61
C SER A 8 -14.14 5.66 4.60
N ILE A 9 -13.93 4.90 5.69
CA ILE A 9 -13.00 5.28 6.76
C ILE A 9 -11.71 4.49 6.62
N THR A 10 -10.58 5.21 6.62
CA THR A 10 -9.23 4.63 6.66
C THR A 10 -8.66 4.73 8.07
N ILE A 11 -8.34 3.59 8.67
CA ILE A 11 -7.77 3.51 10.02
C ILE A 11 -6.39 2.90 9.94
N ALA A 12 -5.37 3.57 10.50
CA ALA A 12 -4.04 2.98 10.54
C ALA A 12 -4.04 1.76 11.46
N LEU A 13 -3.54 0.62 10.96
CA LEU A 13 -3.54 -0.65 11.70
C LEU A 13 -2.87 -0.54 13.06
N LYS A 14 -1.80 0.27 13.16
CA LYS A 14 -1.09 0.56 14.41
C LYS A 14 -2.00 1.08 15.53
N TRP A 15 -3.04 1.86 15.21
CA TRP A 15 -3.96 2.41 16.21
C TRP A 15 -4.94 1.34 16.71
N LEU A 16 -5.34 0.41 15.84
CA LEU A 16 -6.16 -0.74 16.23
C LEU A 16 -5.39 -1.70 17.14
N ILE A 17 -4.13 -1.98 16.79
CA ILE A 17 -3.25 -2.83 17.61
C ILE A 17 -3.03 -2.20 18.98
N LEU A 18 -2.70 -0.90 19.02
CA LEU A 18 -2.49 -0.18 20.28
C LEU A 18 -3.77 -0.15 21.14
N GLY A 19 -4.92 0.13 20.53
CA GLY A 19 -6.22 0.10 21.22
C GLY A 19 -6.54 -1.27 21.80
N GLY A 20 -6.30 -2.34 21.04
CA GLY A 20 -6.44 -3.72 21.50
C GLY A 20 -5.50 -4.07 22.66
N ALA A 21 -4.23 -3.65 22.59
CA ALA A 21 -3.24 -3.86 23.65
C ALA A 21 -3.62 -3.14 24.96
N ILE A 22 -4.16 -1.92 24.87
CA ILE A 22 -4.67 -1.17 26.03
C ILE A 22 -5.85 -1.90 26.68
N LEU A 23 -6.84 -2.34 25.87
CA LEU A 23 -8.00 -3.06 26.37
C LEU A 23 -7.61 -4.38 27.05
N PHE A 24 -6.70 -5.13 26.42
CA PHE A 24 -6.18 -6.38 26.99
C PHE A 24 -5.44 -6.15 28.31
N GLY A 25 -4.61 -5.10 28.36
CA GLY A 25 -3.95 -4.66 29.59
C GLY A 25 -4.93 -4.36 30.73
N LEU A 26 -6.01 -3.63 30.44
CA LEU A 26 -7.06 -3.32 31.42
C LEU A 26 -7.77 -4.58 31.93
N ILE A 27 -8.05 -5.55 31.04
CA ILE A 27 -8.68 -6.82 31.42
C ILE A 27 -7.77 -7.62 32.35
N LEU A 28 -6.49 -7.78 31.99
CA LEU A 28 -5.54 -8.55 32.81
C LEU A 28 -5.32 -7.91 34.18
N VAL A 29 -5.17 -6.58 34.22
CA VAL A 29 -5.04 -5.85 35.48
C VAL A 29 -6.28 -6.06 36.36
N LYS A 30 -7.49 -5.96 35.79
CA LYS A 30 -8.74 -6.20 36.53
C LYS A 30 -8.84 -7.61 37.09
N LEU A 31 -8.44 -8.62 36.30
CA LEU A 31 -8.41 -10.01 36.75
C LEU A 31 -7.43 -10.22 37.91
N MET A 32 -6.24 -9.61 37.83
CA MET A 32 -5.23 -9.69 38.89
C MET A 32 -5.65 -8.98 40.18
N LEU A 33 -6.24 -7.79 40.06
CA LEU A 33 -6.77 -7.05 41.21
C LEU A 33 -7.87 -7.85 41.91
N ASN A 34 -8.80 -8.45 41.16
CA ASN A 34 -9.85 -9.30 41.73
C ASN A 34 -9.32 -10.57 42.41
N ARG A 35 -8.12 -11.04 42.03
CA ARG A 35 -7.48 -12.23 42.62
C ARG A 35 -6.69 -11.91 43.89
N THR A 36 -6.16 -10.70 44.01
CA THR A 36 -5.17 -10.34 45.05
C THR A 36 -5.65 -9.31 46.07
N GLN A 37 -6.70 -8.54 45.74
CA GLN A 37 -7.20 -7.43 46.56
C GLN A 37 -8.67 -7.61 46.91
N THR A 38 -9.14 -6.81 47.87
CA THR A 38 -10.57 -6.75 48.19
C THR A 38 -11.36 -6.17 47.01
N LYS A 39 -12.66 -6.51 46.92
CA LYS A 39 -13.56 -6.00 45.87
C LYS A 39 -13.56 -4.46 45.81
N GLU A 40 -13.48 -3.79 46.97
CA GLU A 40 -13.46 -2.34 47.07
C GLU A 40 -12.17 -1.72 46.51
N ILE A 41 -11.00 -2.24 46.91
CA ILE A 41 -9.70 -1.76 46.40
C ILE A 41 -9.58 -2.03 44.89
N SER A 42 -9.97 -3.22 44.44
CA SER A 42 -9.97 -3.58 43.01
C SER A 42 -10.82 -2.60 42.19
N LYS A 43 -12.04 -2.29 42.65
CA LYS A 43 -12.93 -1.32 42.01
C LYS A 43 -12.30 0.07 41.96
N ASN A 44 -11.77 0.56 43.09
CA ASN A 44 -11.18 1.89 43.20
C ASN A 44 -9.97 2.06 42.26
N VAL A 45 -9.10 1.05 42.18
CA VAL A 45 -7.92 1.06 41.30
C VAL A 45 -8.35 1.01 39.84
N PHE A 46 -9.29 0.14 39.48
CA PHE A 46 -9.75 0.02 38.10
C PHE A 46 -10.42 1.31 37.61
N GLU A 47 -11.33 1.88 38.39
CA GLU A 47 -11.96 3.17 38.07
C GLU A 47 -10.92 4.29 37.96
N LEU A 48 -9.90 4.27 38.81
CA LEU A 48 -8.83 5.27 38.77
C LEU A 48 -8.01 5.17 37.47
N MET A 49 -7.72 3.94 37.02
CA MET A 49 -7.04 3.72 35.74
C MET A 49 -7.89 4.18 34.56
N THR A 50 -9.17 3.80 34.51
CA THR A 50 -10.06 4.18 33.40
C THR A 50 -10.29 5.68 33.36
N ASP A 51 -10.46 6.33 34.52
CA ASP A 51 -10.58 7.79 34.61
C ASP A 51 -9.32 8.47 34.06
N SER A 52 -8.13 7.97 34.42
CA SER A 52 -6.85 8.56 34.01
C SER A 52 -6.60 8.41 32.51
N LEU A 53 -6.94 7.27 31.93
CA LEU A 53 -6.86 7.03 30.48
C LEU A 53 -7.83 7.93 29.71
N PHE A 54 -9.06 8.07 30.21
CA PHE A 54 -10.09 8.91 29.59
C PHE A 54 -9.67 10.39 29.57
N TRP A 55 -9.26 10.93 30.71
CA TRP A 55 -8.80 12.32 30.79
C TRP A 55 -7.50 12.55 30.02
N GLY A 56 -6.58 11.57 30.01
CA GLY A 56 -5.39 11.61 29.17
C GLY A 56 -5.74 11.71 27.68
N PHE A 57 -6.67 10.89 27.18
CA PHE A 57 -7.11 10.94 25.79
C PHE A 57 -7.75 12.28 25.42
N ILE A 58 -8.62 12.82 26.30
CA ILE A 58 -9.22 14.14 26.10
C ILE A 58 -8.16 15.22 26.00
N ILE A 59 -7.20 15.23 26.92
CA ILE A 59 -6.13 16.24 26.95
C ILE A 59 -5.23 16.11 25.73
N TRP A 60 -4.91 14.89 25.31
CA TRP A 60 -4.15 14.65 24.10
C TRP A 60 -4.84 15.27 22.88
N LYS A 61 -6.16 15.06 22.73
CA LYS A 61 -6.93 15.63 21.63
C LYS A 61 -7.06 17.15 21.73
N LEU A 62 -7.32 17.70 22.92
CA LEU A 62 -7.42 19.14 23.13
C LEU A 62 -6.07 19.86 22.99
N SER A 63 -4.95 19.17 23.21
CA SER A 63 -3.62 19.76 23.05
C SER A 63 -3.34 20.24 21.62
N LEU A 64 -4.05 19.72 20.61
CA LEU A 64 -3.96 20.21 19.24
C LEU A 64 -4.38 21.67 19.09
N ILE A 65 -5.35 22.12 19.88
CA ILE A 65 -5.80 23.52 19.88
C ILE A 65 -4.66 24.44 20.34
N ILE A 66 -3.83 23.96 21.26
CA ILE A 66 -2.74 24.73 21.87
C ILE A 66 -1.49 24.71 20.98
N PHE A 67 -1.09 23.52 20.51
CA PHE A 67 0.18 23.36 19.79
C PHE A 67 0.07 23.58 18.28
N GLU A 68 -1.11 23.36 17.70
CA GLU A 68 -1.33 23.46 16.25
C GLU A 68 -2.67 24.15 15.92
N PRO A 69 -2.90 25.39 16.43
CA PRO A 69 -4.18 26.08 16.28
C PRO A 69 -4.59 26.26 14.81
N SER A 70 -3.63 26.51 13.93
CA SER A 70 -3.86 26.75 12.50
C SER A 70 -4.50 25.55 11.78
N LEU A 71 -4.25 24.32 12.23
CA LEU A 71 -4.82 23.11 11.65
C LEU A 71 -6.26 22.89 12.10
N VAL A 72 -6.56 23.20 13.36
CA VAL A 72 -7.92 23.09 13.93
C VAL A 72 -8.87 24.11 13.28
N PHE A 73 -8.42 25.35 13.05
CA PHE A 73 -9.24 26.38 12.41
C PHE A 73 -9.52 26.10 10.93
N LYS A 74 -8.66 25.35 10.23
CA LYS A 74 -8.88 24.99 8.82
C LYS A 74 -9.91 23.88 8.64
N SER A 75 -9.99 22.92 9.57
CA SER A 75 -11.08 21.94 9.58
C SER A 75 -11.28 21.35 10.97
N LEU A 76 -12.52 21.39 11.48
CA LEU A 76 -12.86 20.71 12.75
C LEU A 76 -12.62 19.20 12.68
N LEU A 77 -12.73 18.61 11.48
CA LEU A 77 -12.46 17.19 11.24
C LEU A 77 -11.01 16.80 11.55
N SER A 78 -10.06 17.74 11.52
CA SER A 78 -8.67 17.47 11.88
C SER A 78 -8.51 16.88 13.29
N LEU A 79 -9.40 17.22 14.24
CA LEU A 79 -9.39 16.66 15.60
C LEU A 79 -9.65 15.14 15.62
N LEU A 80 -10.39 14.62 14.64
CA LEU A 80 -10.68 13.18 14.53
C LEU A 80 -9.51 12.43 13.88
N TYR A 81 -8.95 12.97 12.79
CA TYR A 81 -7.94 12.28 11.98
C TYR A 81 -6.49 12.54 12.41
N PHE A 82 -6.22 13.63 13.11
CA PHE A 82 -4.87 14.02 13.47
C PHE A 82 -4.44 13.42 14.82
N THR A 83 -3.14 13.08 14.90
CA THR A 83 -2.56 12.23 15.94
C THR A 83 -2.14 12.99 17.20
N GLY A 84 -2.62 14.23 17.42
CA GLY A 84 -2.25 14.99 18.62
C GLY A 84 -0.78 15.44 18.70
N GLY A 85 0.06 15.00 17.76
CA GLY A 85 1.51 15.15 17.81
C GLY A 85 2.17 14.42 18.98
N THR A 86 3.50 14.32 18.93
CA THR A 86 4.29 13.73 20.04
C THR A 86 4.27 14.61 21.28
N LYS A 87 4.30 15.93 21.12
CA LYS A 87 4.25 16.92 22.22
C LYS A 87 2.94 16.82 23.02
N GLY A 88 1.81 16.75 22.31
CA GLY A 88 0.50 16.57 22.94
C GLY A 88 0.38 15.25 23.70
N LEU A 89 0.93 14.17 23.13
CA LEU A 89 0.91 12.85 23.76
C LEU A 89 1.70 12.82 25.07
N VAL A 90 2.90 13.41 25.08
CA VAL A 90 3.73 13.51 26.28
C VAL A 90 3.01 14.30 27.38
N PHE A 91 2.39 15.42 27.03
CA PHE A 91 1.62 16.23 27.97
C PHE A 91 0.44 15.46 28.58
N ALA A 92 -0.29 14.72 27.74
CA ALA A 92 -1.40 13.87 28.19
C ALA A 92 -0.96 12.75 29.13
N ILE A 93 0.18 12.09 28.85
CA ILE A 93 0.74 11.05 29.73
C ILE A 93 1.14 11.64 31.08
N MET A 94 1.83 12.79 31.07
CA MET A 94 2.20 13.48 32.32
C MET A 94 0.98 13.83 33.16
N PHE A 95 -0.05 14.41 32.54
CA PHE A 95 -1.29 14.72 33.23
C PHE A 95 -1.97 13.47 33.80
N ALA A 96 -2.10 12.41 33.00
CA ALA A 96 -2.77 11.18 33.42
C ALA A 96 -2.06 10.53 34.63
N LEU A 97 -0.73 10.54 34.65
CA LEU A 97 0.06 10.05 35.79
C LEU A 97 -0.14 10.92 37.03
N ILE A 98 -0.05 12.24 36.90
CA ILE A 98 -0.27 13.17 38.02
C ILE A 98 -1.67 12.98 38.59
N TYR A 99 -2.69 12.96 37.74
CA TYR A 99 -4.08 12.74 38.12
C TYR A 99 -4.26 11.40 38.85
N PHE A 100 -3.65 10.33 38.34
CA PHE A 100 -3.69 9.00 38.96
C PHE A 100 -3.11 9.01 40.37
N PHE A 101 -1.91 9.58 40.57
CA PHE A 101 -1.23 9.59 41.88
C PHE A 101 -1.89 10.52 42.91
N VAL A 102 -2.40 11.66 42.46
CA VAL A 102 -3.16 12.56 43.34
C VAL A 102 -4.43 11.85 43.78
N LYS A 103 -5.20 11.29 42.84
CA LYS A 103 -6.50 10.69 43.12
C LYS A 103 -6.43 9.30 43.76
N SER A 104 -5.31 8.58 43.65
CA SER A 104 -5.06 7.33 44.38
C SER A 104 -5.09 7.55 45.89
N THR A 105 -4.54 8.67 46.37
CA THR A 105 -4.53 9.05 47.79
C THR A 105 -5.95 9.33 48.30
N TYR A 106 -6.76 10.06 47.52
CA TYR A 106 -8.17 10.34 47.87
C TYR A 106 -9.03 9.07 47.91
N ARG A 107 -8.76 8.09 47.04
CA ARG A 107 -9.48 6.80 47.00
C ARG A 107 -8.92 5.74 47.96
N LYS A 108 -8.06 6.15 48.91
CA LYS A 108 -7.41 5.28 49.90
C LYS A 108 -6.68 4.07 49.28
N VAL A 109 -6.16 4.23 48.06
CA VAL A 109 -5.37 3.19 47.39
C VAL A 109 -3.94 3.28 47.91
N PRO A 110 -3.33 2.18 48.39
CA PRO A 110 -1.95 2.20 48.85
C PRO A 110 -0.99 2.50 47.69
N GLN A 111 -0.05 3.42 47.91
CA GLN A 111 0.87 3.90 46.85
C GLN A 111 1.69 2.77 46.21
N LYS A 112 2.12 1.77 47.00
CA LYS A 112 2.81 0.58 46.49
C LYS A 112 1.97 -0.18 45.46
N LEU A 113 0.68 -0.35 45.72
CA LEU A 113 -0.25 -1.02 44.80
C LEU A 113 -0.49 -0.17 43.56
N ALA A 114 -0.69 1.14 43.74
CA ALA A 114 -0.89 2.10 42.64
C ALA A 114 0.27 2.07 41.63
N VAL A 115 1.52 2.12 42.12
CA VAL A 115 2.73 2.01 41.29
C VAL A 115 2.83 0.66 40.61
N GLN A 116 2.63 -0.44 41.35
CA GLN A 116 2.70 -1.79 40.80
C GLN A 116 1.71 -1.99 39.66
N THR A 117 0.48 -1.48 39.80
CA THR A 117 -0.55 -1.56 38.77
C THR A 117 -0.17 -0.77 37.52
N ILE A 118 0.39 0.44 37.65
CA ILE A 118 0.87 1.23 36.49
C ILE A 118 1.99 0.48 35.75
N ILE A 119 3.02 0.02 36.47
CA ILE A 119 4.17 -0.67 35.86
C ILE A 119 3.68 -1.91 35.10
N MET A 120 2.82 -2.69 35.72
CA MET A 120 2.25 -3.89 35.12
C MET A 120 1.42 -3.58 33.88
N PHE A 121 0.58 -2.53 33.93
CA PHE A 121 -0.21 -2.10 32.79
C PHE A 121 0.69 -1.68 31.61
N ILE A 122 1.69 -0.85 31.86
CA ILE A 122 2.65 -0.40 30.84
C ILE A 122 3.38 -1.61 30.23
N PHE A 123 3.89 -2.51 31.07
CA PHE A 123 4.62 -3.69 30.62
C PHE A 123 3.76 -4.61 29.76
N ILE A 124 2.52 -4.90 30.20
CA ILE A 124 1.57 -5.71 29.42
C ILE A 124 1.27 -5.02 28.08
N THR A 125 0.94 -3.74 28.07
CA THR A 125 0.63 -3.02 26.83
C THR A 125 1.81 -3.01 25.86
N ILE A 126 3.04 -2.80 26.35
CA ILE A 126 4.25 -2.86 25.50
C ILE A 126 4.42 -4.26 24.92
N ILE A 127 4.36 -5.31 25.75
CA ILE A 127 4.53 -6.69 25.29
C ILE A 127 3.45 -7.08 24.28
N THR A 128 2.19 -6.80 24.57
CA THR A 128 1.08 -7.10 23.66
C THR A 128 1.26 -6.34 22.34
N ASN A 129 1.64 -5.06 22.37
CA ASN A 129 1.91 -4.30 21.16
C ASN A 129 3.09 -4.87 20.35
N GLN A 130 4.17 -5.30 21.00
CA GLN A 130 5.32 -5.91 20.34
C GLN A 130 4.98 -7.28 19.74
N ILE A 131 4.32 -8.16 20.49
CA ILE A 131 3.91 -9.49 20.02
C ILE A 131 2.89 -9.39 18.90
N THR A 132 1.87 -8.53 19.03
CA THR A 132 0.87 -8.33 17.99
C THR A 132 1.46 -7.65 16.76
N GLY A 133 2.37 -6.69 16.94
CA GLY A 133 3.15 -6.11 15.85
C GLY A 133 3.94 -7.18 15.10
N PHE A 134 4.73 -7.99 15.81
CA PHE A 134 5.46 -9.11 15.24
C PHE A 134 4.50 -10.11 14.54
N LEU A 135 3.46 -10.60 15.21
CA LEU A 135 2.57 -11.61 14.64
C LEU A 135 1.69 -11.12 13.47
N LEU A 136 1.33 -9.83 13.42
CA LEU A 136 0.45 -9.29 12.36
C LEU A 136 1.22 -8.60 11.24
N ILE A 137 2.33 -7.94 11.54
CA ILE A 137 3.13 -7.20 10.56
C ILE A 137 4.16 -8.15 9.93
N ASP A 138 4.88 -8.95 10.72
CA ASP A 138 5.91 -9.89 10.23
C ASP A 138 5.29 -11.08 9.48
N ARG A 139 4.14 -11.59 9.94
CA ARG A 139 3.37 -12.61 9.20
C ARG A 139 2.92 -12.10 7.83
N LYS A 140 2.62 -10.81 7.70
CA LYS A 140 2.15 -10.23 6.44
C LYS A 140 3.31 -9.88 5.49
N GLU A 141 4.50 -9.61 6.03
CA GLU A 141 5.71 -9.45 5.24
C GLU A 141 6.20 -10.79 4.66
N GLN A 142 5.99 -11.92 5.35
CA GLN A 142 6.29 -13.27 4.80
C GLN A 142 5.15 -13.93 4.00
N VAL A 143 3.89 -13.53 4.20
CA VAL A 143 2.72 -14.15 3.51
C VAL A 143 2.21 -13.31 2.33
N ASN A 144 2.68 -12.08 2.14
CA ASN A 144 2.20 -11.19 1.08
C ASN A 144 3.23 -10.97 -0.06
N GLU A 145 4.05 -11.98 -0.33
CA GLU A 145 4.64 -12.21 -1.65
C GLU A 145 3.91 -13.36 -2.39
N SER A 146 2.68 -13.69 -1.98
CA SER A 146 1.70 -14.25 -2.93
C SER A 146 1.33 -13.13 -3.89
N GLN A 147 2.11 -13.03 -4.96
CA GLN A 147 2.11 -11.91 -5.87
C GLN A 147 0.70 -11.69 -6.44
N ILE A 148 0.06 -10.58 -6.07
CA ILE A 148 -1.27 -10.24 -6.56
C ILE A 148 -1.14 -9.99 -8.06
N GLU A 149 -1.70 -10.88 -8.88
CA GLU A 149 -1.78 -10.72 -10.32
C GLU A 149 -2.80 -9.60 -10.64
N GLY A 150 -2.43 -8.67 -11.52
CA GLY A 150 -3.31 -7.59 -11.94
C GLY A 150 -2.57 -6.44 -12.62
N VAL A 151 -3.33 -5.49 -13.16
CA VAL A 151 -2.79 -4.42 -14.03
C VAL A 151 -2.33 -3.16 -13.30
N GLN A 152 -2.28 -3.20 -11.97
CA GLN A 152 -1.85 -2.06 -11.15
C GLN A 152 -0.33 -2.05 -10.98
N ILE A 153 0.24 -0.87 -10.77
CA ILE A 153 1.68 -0.76 -10.47
C ILE A 153 2.00 -1.51 -9.17
N GLY A 154 3.04 -2.35 -9.21
CA GLY A 154 3.48 -3.23 -8.12
C GLY A 154 2.89 -4.63 -8.16
N ASN A 155 1.84 -4.88 -8.94
CA ASN A 155 1.26 -6.20 -9.13
C ASN A 155 2.09 -7.03 -10.12
N LEU A 156 1.96 -8.36 -10.03
CA LEU A 156 2.38 -9.23 -11.12
C LEU A 156 1.56 -8.93 -12.36
N ALA A 157 2.23 -8.74 -13.49
CA ALA A 157 1.58 -8.58 -14.77
C ALA A 157 0.80 -9.86 -15.13
N PRO A 158 -0.50 -9.75 -15.51
CA PRO A 158 -1.29 -10.93 -15.88
C PRO A 158 -0.63 -11.72 -17.00
N ASP A 159 -0.46 -13.02 -16.81
CA ASP A 159 0.20 -13.85 -17.82
C ASP A 159 -0.69 -14.01 -19.05
N PHE A 160 -0.08 -14.09 -20.22
CA PHE A 160 -0.79 -14.34 -21.48
C PHE A 160 0.10 -15.10 -22.46
N GLN A 161 -0.55 -15.78 -23.38
CA GLN A 161 0.08 -16.43 -24.52
C GLN A 161 -0.66 -16.02 -25.79
N LEU A 162 0.05 -15.44 -26.75
CA LEU A 162 -0.48 -15.03 -28.04
C LEU A 162 0.41 -15.56 -29.16
N GLU A 163 -0.18 -15.73 -30.34
CA GLU A 163 0.58 -16.01 -31.56
C GLU A 163 1.17 -14.70 -32.11
N SER A 164 2.43 -14.77 -32.55
CA SER A 164 3.05 -13.69 -33.31
C SER A 164 2.61 -13.72 -34.77
N VAL A 165 2.85 -12.61 -35.49
CA VAL A 165 2.66 -12.55 -36.94
C VAL A 165 3.46 -13.59 -37.73
N THR A 166 4.54 -14.11 -37.14
CA THR A 166 5.38 -15.17 -37.74
C THR A 166 4.90 -16.58 -37.39
N GLY A 167 3.80 -16.71 -36.65
CA GLY A 167 3.22 -18.00 -36.24
C GLY A 167 3.87 -18.62 -35.00
N ASN A 168 4.70 -17.88 -34.27
CA ASN A 168 5.32 -18.39 -33.03
C ASN A 168 4.42 -18.05 -31.84
N ALA A 169 4.18 -19.02 -30.95
CA ALA A 169 3.56 -18.75 -29.67
C ALA A 169 4.56 -18.02 -28.76
N VAL A 170 4.13 -16.87 -28.20
CA VAL A 170 4.93 -16.07 -27.27
C VAL A 170 4.16 -15.92 -25.98
N LYS A 171 4.81 -16.24 -24.86
CA LYS A 171 4.24 -16.15 -23.52
C LYS A 171 4.96 -15.10 -22.69
N LEU A 172 4.22 -14.29 -21.95
CA LEU A 172 4.82 -13.24 -21.11
C LEU A 172 5.73 -13.85 -20.02
N SER A 173 5.34 -14.98 -19.45
CA SER A 173 6.15 -15.70 -18.46
C SER A 173 7.54 -16.12 -18.97
N ASP A 174 7.71 -16.28 -20.29
CA ASP A 174 8.99 -16.72 -20.86
C ASP A 174 10.02 -15.58 -20.89
N MET A 175 9.57 -14.34 -20.62
CA MET A 175 10.40 -13.14 -20.58
C MET A 175 10.87 -12.77 -19.17
N ARG A 176 10.69 -13.65 -18.18
CA ARG A 176 11.24 -13.44 -16.83
C ARG A 176 12.76 -13.25 -16.90
N GLY A 177 13.28 -12.35 -16.06
CA GLY A 177 14.69 -11.93 -16.11
C GLY A 177 14.98 -10.80 -17.10
N LYS A 178 14.00 -10.34 -17.89
CA LYS A 178 14.11 -9.18 -18.77
C LYS A 178 13.14 -8.08 -18.34
N THR A 179 13.47 -6.83 -18.65
CA THR A 179 12.50 -5.73 -18.60
C THR A 179 11.63 -5.79 -19.85
N VAL A 180 10.31 -5.93 -19.68
CA VAL A 180 9.37 -6.14 -20.80
C VAL A 180 8.45 -4.95 -20.95
N ILE A 181 8.31 -4.45 -22.18
CA ILE A 181 7.33 -3.43 -22.53
C ILE A 181 6.22 -4.09 -23.33
N VAL A 182 5.01 -4.17 -22.76
CA VAL A 182 3.81 -4.63 -23.46
C VAL A 182 3.09 -3.41 -24.02
N ASN A 183 3.09 -3.24 -25.33
CA ASN A 183 2.51 -2.10 -26.03
C ASN A 183 1.24 -2.53 -26.80
N PHE A 184 0.11 -1.90 -26.50
CA PHE A 184 -1.17 -2.15 -27.16
C PHE A 184 -1.43 -1.10 -28.25
N TRP A 185 -1.65 -1.54 -29.49
CA TRP A 185 -1.71 -0.65 -30.65
C TRP A 185 -2.63 -1.19 -31.77
N ALA A 186 -2.85 -0.36 -32.81
CA ALA A 186 -3.56 -0.75 -34.04
C ALA A 186 -3.03 0.03 -35.26
N THR A 187 -3.11 -0.53 -36.46
CA THR A 187 -2.55 0.03 -37.70
C THR A 187 -3.24 1.31 -38.16
N TRP A 188 -4.50 1.51 -37.78
CA TRP A 188 -5.29 2.67 -38.15
C TRP A 188 -5.19 3.83 -37.14
N CYS A 189 -4.60 3.59 -35.97
CA CYS A 189 -4.50 4.53 -34.86
C CYS A 189 -3.42 5.61 -35.12
N PRO A 190 -3.78 6.89 -35.29
CA PRO A 190 -2.80 7.96 -35.54
C PRO A 190 -1.74 8.15 -34.44
N PRO A 191 -2.06 8.16 -33.12
CA PRO A 191 -1.03 8.29 -32.11
C PRO A 191 -0.10 7.06 -32.06
N CYS A 192 -0.61 5.87 -32.40
CA CYS A 192 0.19 4.65 -32.50
C CYS A 192 1.23 4.74 -33.63
N LYS A 193 0.84 5.34 -34.78
CA LYS A 193 1.78 5.64 -35.88
C LYS A 193 2.87 6.61 -35.47
N ALA A 194 2.52 7.62 -34.67
CA ALA A 194 3.45 8.65 -34.24
C ALA A 194 4.51 8.10 -33.26
N GLU A 195 4.16 7.16 -32.38
CA GLU A 195 5.12 6.57 -31.44
C GLU A 195 6.01 5.48 -32.04
N MET A 196 5.53 4.78 -33.08
CA MET A 196 6.21 3.57 -33.58
C MET A 196 7.68 3.79 -33.98
N PRO A 197 8.06 4.87 -34.70
CA PRO A 197 9.46 5.14 -35.02
C PRO A 197 10.35 5.25 -33.77
N HIS A 198 9.81 5.85 -32.70
CA HIS A 198 10.53 6.00 -31.43
C HIS A 198 10.70 4.67 -30.70
N ILE A 199 9.68 3.80 -30.76
CA ILE A 199 9.75 2.45 -30.19
C ILE A 199 10.79 1.61 -30.93
N VAL A 200 10.81 1.65 -32.27
CA VAL A 200 11.81 0.96 -33.10
C VAL A 200 13.22 1.44 -32.78
N GLU A 201 13.42 2.75 -32.76
CA GLU A 201 14.73 3.34 -32.46
C GLU A 201 15.21 3.02 -31.03
N PHE A 202 14.28 2.94 -30.06
CA PHE A 202 14.58 2.52 -28.71
C PHE A 202 14.95 1.03 -28.64
N TYR A 203 14.19 0.15 -29.31
CA TYR A 203 14.44 -1.29 -29.26
C TYR A 203 15.81 -1.67 -29.84
N GLU A 204 16.22 -1.05 -30.95
CA GLU A 204 17.53 -1.31 -31.53
C GLU A 204 18.70 -0.92 -30.61
N GLU A 205 18.51 0.08 -29.75
CA GLU A 205 19.51 0.51 -28.76
C GLU A 205 19.54 -0.43 -27.54
N TYR A 206 18.39 -0.82 -26.99
CA TYR A 206 18.31 -1.48 -25.67
C TYR A 206 18.04 -2.99 -25.68
N ARG A 207 17.74 -3.61 -26.82
CA ARG A 207 17.46 -5.06 -26.87
C ARG A 207 18.60 -5.95 -26.35
N LYS A 208 19.85 -5.45 -26.41
CA LYS A 208 21.03 -6.15 -25.89
C LYS A 208 21.23 -5.96 -24.39
N ASP A 209 20.54 -5.00 -23.79
CA ASP A 209 20.63 -4.63 -22.38
C ASP A 209 19.52 -5.29 -21.54
N GLY A 210 18.93 -6.37 -22.05
CA GLY A 210 17.88 -7.12 -21.33
C GLY A 210 16.47 -6.53 -21.45
N VAL A 211 16.23 -5.64 -22.41
CA VAL A 211 14.89 -5.10 -22.70
C VAL A 211 14.21 -5.88 -23.82
N GLU A 212 12.94 -6.23 -23.65
CA GLU A 212 12.09 -6.85 -24.67
C GLU A 212 10.83 -6.03 -24.91
N ILE A 213 10.33 -6.00 -26.15
CA ILE A 213 9.06 -5.36 -26.49
C ILE A 213 8.10 -6.40 -27.05
N LEU A 214 6.92 -6.50 -26.43
CA LEU A 214 5.79 -7.30 -26.91
C LEU A 214 4.71 -6.34 -27.42
N ALA A 215 4.67 -6.14 -28.74
CA ALA A 215 3.71 -5.24 -29.37
C ALA A 215 2.42 -6.00 -29.69
N VAL A 216 1.42 -5.87 -28.83
CA VAL A 216 0.11 -6.52 -28.93
C VAL A 216 -0.80 -5.69 -29.84
N ASN A 217 -1.07 -6.20 -31.04
CA ASN A 217 -2.03 -5.60 -31.95
C ASN A 217 -3.46 -5.98 -31.52
N LEU A 218 -4.35 -4.97 -31.46
CA LEU A 218 -5.78 -5.16 -31.21
C LEU A 218 -6.47 -5.69 -32.47
N THR A 219 -6.19 -6.94 -32.84
CA THR A 219 -6.60 -7.55 -34.12
C THR A 219 -8.12 -7.51 -34.34
N THR A 220 -8.91 -7.59 -33.27
CA THR A 220 -10.38 -7.44 -33.32
C THR A 220 -10.84 -6.09 -33.89
N SER A 221 -10.00 -5.06 -33.79
CA SER A 221 -10.25 -3.72 -34.30
C SER A 221 -9.68 -3.46 -35.70
N GLU A 222 -8.92 -4.41 -36.26
CA GLU A 222 -8.30 -4.27 -37.57
C GLU A 222 -9.30 -4.50 -38.70
N LYS A 223 -9.26 -3.65 -39.72
CA LYS A 223 -10.11 -3.82 -40.91
C LYS A 223 -9.63 -4.95 -41.81
N ASN A 224 -8.32 -5.20 -41.85
CA ASN A 224 -7.69 -6.21 -42.67
C ASN A 224 -6.36 -6.64 -42.04
N PRO A 225 -6.19 -7.94 -41.70
CA PRO A 225 -4.94 -8.44 -41.13
C PRO A 225 -3.68 -8.15 -41.97
N LYS A 226 -3.82 -8.01 -43.29
CA LYS A 226 -2.70 -7.66 -44.19
C LYS A 226 -2.07 -6.30 -43.87
N HIS A 227 -2.83 -5.37 -43.29
CA HIS A 227 -2.30 -4.06 -42.90
C HIS A 227 -1.24 -4.17 -41.80
N ILE A 228 -1.28 -5.22 -40.96
CA ILE A 228 -0.30 -5.42 -39.89
C ILE A 228 1.08 -5.67 -40.50
N ASN A 229 1.17 -6.59 -41.46
CA ASN A 229 2.43 -6.90 -42.15
C ASN A 229 2.98 -5.69 -42.90
N GLN A 230 2.12 -4.97 -43.63
CA GLN A 230 2.53 -3.76 -44.34
C GLN A 230 3.02 -2.68 -43.37
N PHE A 231 2.34 -2.50 -42.24
CA PHE A 231 2.76 -1.56 -41.20
C PHE A 231 4.13 -1.95 -40.62
N MET A 232 4.38 -3.23 -40.39
CA MET A 232 5.69 -3.69 -39.90
C MET A 232 6.80 -3.40 -40.89
N GLU A 233 6.55 -3.58 -42.19
CA GLU A 233 7.50 -3.25 -43.26
C GLU A 233 7.75 -1.74 -43.33
N ASP A 234 6.69 -0.92 -43.31
CA ASP A 234 6.77 0.53 -43.43
C ASP A 234 7.60 1.18 -42.30
N TYR A 235 7.51 0.65 -41.08
CA TYR A 235 8.20 1.18 -39.90
C TYR A 235 9.47 0.39 -39.52
N GLY A 236 9.81 -0.68 -40.23
CA GLY A 236 10.97 -1.52 -39.94
C GLY A 236 10.91 -2.20 -38.57
N ILE A 237 9.73 -2.72 -38.20
CA ILE A 237 9.51 -3.34 -36.89
C ILE A 237 10.25 -4.68 -36.80
N SER A 238 11.19 -4.78 -35.85
CA SER A 238 12.03 -5.97 -35.62
C SER A 238 11.70 -6.73 -34.32
N PHE A 239 10.90 -6.15 -33.43
CA PHE A 239 10.44 -6.80 -32.18
C PHE A 239 9.19 -7.66 -32.39
N PRO A 240 8.89 -8.60 -31.48
CA PRO A 240 7.70 -9.43 -31.54
C PRO A 240 6.38 -8.64 -31.63
N VAL A 241 5.64 -8.84 -32.72
CA VAL A 241 4.26 -8.37 -32.89
C VAL A 241 3.31 -9.53 -32.64
N LEU A 242 2.45 -9.39 -31.63
CA LEU A 242 1.52 -10.40 -31.15
C LEU A 242 0.08 -10.05 -31.55
N LEU A 243 -0.71 -11.07 -31.88
CA LEU A 243 -2.07 -10.89 -32.40
C LEU A 243 -3.11 -11.21 -31.33
N ASP A 244 -3.79 -10.18 -30.79
CA ASP A 244 -4.92 -10.40 -29.89
C ASP A 244 -6.22 -10.59 -30.68
N VAL A 245 -6.34 -11.77 -31.29
CA VAL A 245 -7.46 -12.13 -32.19
C VAL A 245 -8.82 -12.16 -31.49
N ASN A 246 -8.84 -12.37 -30.18
CA ASN A 246 -10.08 -12.48 -29.38
C ASN A 246 -10.33 -11.24 -28.50
N GLY A 247 -9.36 -10.31 -28.39
CA GLY A 247 -9.45 -9.13 -27.52
C GLY A 247 -9.26 -9.41 -26.03
N VAL A 248 -8.96 -10.67 -25.66
CA VAL A 248 -8.92 -11.11 -24.25
C VAL A 248 -7.76 -10.46 -23.51
N VAL A 249 -6.60 -10.31 -24.17
CA VAL A 249 -5.42 -9.73 -23.52
C VAL A 249 -5.60 -8.23 -23.35
N ALA A 250 -6.15 -7.54 -24.34
CA ALA A 250 -6.49 -6.13 -24.25
C ALA A 250 -7.49 -5.84 -23.12
N ASP A 251 -8.54 -6.66 -22.98
CA ASP A 251 -9.52 -6.55 -21.90
C ASP A 251 -8.88 -6.82 -20.53
N THR A 252 -8.08 -7.88 -20.43
CA THR A 252 -7.35 -8.25 -19.20
C THR A 252 -6.43 -7.12 -18.75
N TYR A 253 -5.71 -6.52 -19.71
CA TYR A 253 -4.83 -5.38 -19.49
C TYR A 253 -5.55 -4.04 -19.45
N GLN A 254 -6.90 -4.02 -19.51
CA GLN A 254 -7.70 -2.80 -19.51
C GLN A 254 -7.19 -1.74 -20.52
N ALA A 255 -6.76 -2.19 -21.69
CA ALA A 255 -6.18 -1.37 -22.77
C ALA A 255 -7.28 -0.71 -23.62
N MET A 256 -8.26 -0.08 -22.97
CA MET A 256 -9.43 0.54 -23.60
C MET A 256 -9.09 1.72 -24.52
N THR A 257 -7.91 2.31 -24.33
CA THR A 257 -7.41 3.47 -25.06
C THR A 257 -6.04 3.15 -25.61
N ILE A 258 -5.83 3.34 -26.91
CA ILE A 258 -4.56 3.07 -27.58
C ILE A 258 -3.87 4.36 -28.06
N PRO A 259 -2.53 4.42 -28.00
CA PRO A 259 -1.66 3.37 -27.45
C PRO A 259 -1.69 3.33 -25.91
N THR A 260 -1.46 2.14 -25.35
CA THR A 260 -1.20 1.94 -23.92
C THR A 260 -0.01 1.01 -23.77
N SER A 261 0.95 1.39 -22.92
CA SER A 261 2.16 0.61 -22.67
C SER A 261 2.29 0.28 -21.19
N TYR A 262 2.63 -0.98 -20.90
CA TYR A 262 2.99 -1.45 -19.58
C TYR A 262 4.47 -1.79 -19.55
N VAL A 263 5.19 -1.29 -18.53
CA VAL A 263 6.59 -1.66 -18.29
C VAL A 263 6.62 -2.64 -17.13
N ILE A 264 7.25 -3.77 -17.36
CA ILE A 264 7.30 -4.92 -16.46
C ILE A 264 8.77 -5.16 -16.14
N ASP A 265 9.10 -5.27 -14.85
CA ASP A 265 10.47 -5.55 -14.39
C ASP A 265 10.87 -7.02 -14.58
N PRO A 266 12.17 -7.38 -14.40
CA PRO A 266 12.64 -8.76 -14.50
C PRO A 266 11.93 -9.76 -13.59
N SER A 267 11.31 -9.32 -12.49
CA SER A 267 10.54 -10.17 -11.58
C SER A 267 9.12 -10.47 -12.09
N GLY A 268 8.67 -9.75 -13.13
CA GLY A 268 7.34 -9.86 -13.71
C GLY A 268 6.33 -8.87 -13.14
N LYS A 269 6.76 -7.88 -12.35
CA LYS A 269 5.85 -6.87 -11.77
C LYS A 269 5.73 -5.65 -12.68
N ILE A 270 4.52 -5.10 -12.75
CA ILE A 270 4.28 -3.85 -13.48
C ILE A 270 4.89 -2.70 -12.69
N VAL A 271 5.88 -2.02 -13.26
CA VAL A 271 6.50 -0.84 -12.64
C VAL A 271 5.87 0.45 -13.15
N GLN A 272 5.34 0.46 -14.38
CA GLN A 272 4.72 1.64 -14.99
C GLN A 272 3.57 1.26 -15.94
N LYS A 273 2.56 2.13 -16.00
CA LYS A 273 1.49 2.11 -17.01
C LYS A 273 1.43 3.48 -17.67
N ILE A 274 1.49 3.51 -18.99
CA ILE A 274 1.39 4.73 -19.80
C ILE A 274 0.20 4.62 -20.73
N THR A 275 -0.68 5.61 -20.72
CA THR A 275 -1.74 5.77 -21.71
C THR A 275 -1.42 6.98 -22.59
N GLY A 276 -1.51 6.79 -23.91
CA GLY A 276 -1.11 7.77 -24.92
C GLY A 276 0.31 7.54 -25.44
N PRO A 277 0.70 8.27 -26.51
CA PRO A 277 1.93 8.02 -27.24
C PRO A 277 3.18 8.26 -26.40
N VAL A 278 4.23 7.51 -26.70
CA VAL A 278 5.55 7.65 -26.07
C VAL A 278 6.63 8.04 -27.09
N ASP A 279 7.62 8.80 -26.61
CA ASP A 279 8.86 9.03 -27.34
C ASP A 279 10.01 8.21 -26.72
N LYS A 280 11.14 8.21 -27.42
CA LYS A 280 12.33 7.45 -27.02
C LYS A 280 12.87 7.92 -25.66
N GLU A 281 12.89 9.22 -25.40
CA GLU A 281 13.41 9.78 -24.14
C GLU A 281 12.55 9.36 -22.93
N LYS A 282 11.23 9.29 -23.11
CA LYS A 282 10.32 8.78 -22.10
C LYS A 282 10.56 7.29 -21.85
N LEU A 283 10.74 6.48 -22.89
CA LEU A 283 11.09 5.06 -22.73
C LEU A 283 12.42 4.86 -21.99
N LYS A 284 13.45 5.64 -22.32
CA LYS A 284 14.75 5.64 -21.63
C LYS A 284 14.63 5.89 -20.13
N LYS A 285 13.83 6.89 -19.73
CA LYS A 285 13.59 7.21 -18.32
C LYS A 285 12.83 6.11 -17.58
N LEU A 286 12.04 5.30 -18.27
CA LEU A 286 11.23 4.26 -17.63
C LEU A 286 12.09 3.03 -17.30
N ILE A 287 13.04 2.67 -18.17
CA ILE A 287 13.94 1.54 -17.91
C ILE A 287 15.00 1.86 -16.85
N SER A 288 15.49 3.10 -16.76
CA SER A 288 16.50 3.47 -15.74
C SER A 288 15.97 3.44 -14.30
N ASN A 289 14.65 3.37 -14.13
CA ASN A 289 13.99 3.28 -12.82
C ASN A 289 13.48 1.85 -12.53
N ALA A 290 13.69 0.91 -13.46
CA ALA A 290 13.27 -0.49 -13.34
C ALA A 290 14.44 -1.41 -12.87
N ASP A 291 15.64 -0.86 -12.72
CA ASP A 291 16.85 -1.50 -12.17
C ASP A 291 16.93 -1.42 -10.64
#